data_AF-A0A7N2MC95-F1
#
_entry.id   AF-A0A7N2MC95-F1
#
_cell.length_a   1.000
_cell.length_b   1.000
_cell.length_c   1.000
_cell.angle_alpha   90.00
_cell.angle_beta   90.00
_cell.angle_gamma   90.00
#
_symmetry.space_group_name_H-M   'P 1'
#
loop_
_entity.id
_entity.type
_entity.pdbx_description
1 polymer ?
#
loop_
_entity_poly.entity_id
_entity_poly.type
_entity_poly.pdbx_seq_one_letter_code
_entity_poly.pdbx_strand_id
1 'polypeptide(L)'
;MADRFFPNVMPDFVAEATAETQDEEGKEPVVVTQDSLMKLLSMPYSSLSQRFKRAALDLKETITLETWGMTGQQVQDFTLYVTFLCGRAGVCALGAVLAKHARDEQLLNCYLVQFREIKLPRNLPDELLYGRVGYLWACLFINKHMGAGTIPSTYTCSVVNEIIKNGRELAKSGRCPLMFEWYGEKYWGAAHGLTGIMHVLMDMDLKPDEVEDVKGTLRYMINNQFPSGNYPASEEDIKRDVLVHWCHGAPGVALTLVKEARVFGDKEFLEAAADAAEVVWNRGLLKRVRICHGISGNAYVFLSLYQLTMWSSYAEPKLLLAFYLIELTSSYQRETCMEVITPTHCSKGWEVWLIFFLT
;
A
#
# COMPACT_ATOMS: atom_id res chain seq x y z
N MET A 1 -9.57 1.95 24.04
CA MET A 1 -8.95 2.32 22.75
C MET A 1 -7.43 2.53 22.84
N ALA A 2 -6.86 2.82 24.01
CA ALA A 2 -5.45 3.21 24.19
C ALA A 2 -4.36 2.12 23.95
N ASP A 3 -4.72 0.89 23.56
CA ASP A 3 -3.75 -0.21 23.45
C ASP A 3 -3.32 -0.58 22.02
N ARG A 4 -3.87 0.07 20.98
CA ARG A 4 -3.65 -0.36 19.58
C ARG A 4 -2.64 0.47 18.80
N PHE A 5 -2.48 1.73 19.15
CA PHE A 5 -1.55 2.68 18.53
C PHE A 5 -0.93 3.56 19.62
N PHE A 6 0.26 4.10 19.35
CA PHE A 6 0.86 5.11 20.20
C PHE A 6 0.18 6.47 19.93
N PRO A 7 -0.09 7.30 20.95
CA PRO A 7 -0.51 8.66 20.74
C PRO A 7 0.51 9.40 19.86
N ASN A 8 0.03 10.09 18.82
CA ASN A 8 0.90 10.94 18.03
C ASN A 8 1.15 12.26 18.79
N VAL A 9 2.34 12.38 19.38
CA VAL A 9 2.80 13.57 20.13
C VAL A 9 3.88 14.34 19.37
N MET A 10 4.04 14.07 18.06
CA MET A 10 5.03 14.77 17.24
C MET A 10 4.59 16.23 17.03
N PRO A 11 5.55 17.17 17.04
CA PRO A 11 5.24 18.59 16.84
C PRO A 11 4.71 18.83 15.43
N ASP A 12 3.96 19.92 15.28
CA ASP A 12 3.67 20.48 13.97
C ASP A 12 4.98 20.90 13.30
N PHE A 13 5.01 20.88 11.96
CA PHE A 13 6.22 21.20 11.23
C PHE A 13 6.60 22.65 11.27
N VAL A 14 7.91 22.86 11.23
CA VAL A 14 8.55 24.14 10.99
C VAL A 14 9.49 23.97 9.79
N ALA A 15 9.31 24.79 8.76
CA ALA A 15 10.14 24.75 7.55
C ALA A 15 11.63 24.88 7.87
N GLU A 16 12.48 24.12 7.16
CA GLU A 16 13.93 24.25 7.29
C GLU A 16 14.33 25.69 6.94
N ALA A 17 14.97 26.39 7.88
CA ALA A 17 15.53 27.71 7.61
C ALA A 17 16.67 27.56 6.59
N THR A 18 16.59 28.30 5.48
CA THR A 18 17.74 28.53 4.60
C THR A 18 18.88 29.09 5.44
N ALA A 19 20.11 28.68 5.16
CA ALA A 19 21.32 28.84 5.99
C ALA A 19 21.80 30.30 6.27
N GLU A 20 20.90 31.25 6.53
CA GLU A 20 21.22 32.65 6.80
C GLU A 20 20.76 33.17 8.17
N THR A 21 20.18 32.34 9.04
CA THR A 21 19.87 32.77 10.41
C THR A 21 20.13 31.66 11.42
N GLN A 22 21.38 31.57 11.88
CA GLN A 22 21.70 31.04 13.20
C GLN A 22 22.29 32.19 14.00
N ASP A 23 21.53 32.74 14.93
CA ASP A 23 22.04 33.24 16.21
C ASP A 23 20.90 33.35 17.23
N GLU A 24 21.25 33.03 18.47
CA GLU A 24 20.56 33.25 19.76
C GLU A 24 19.85 32.06 20.47
N GLU A 25 20.67 31.39 21.28
CA GLU A 25 20.52 31.07 22.71
C GLU A 25 19.22 30.43 23.29
N GLY A 26 19.34 29.14 23.60
CA GLY A 26 19.51 28.66 24.98
C GLY A 26 18.30 28.66 25.93
N LYS A 27 17.67 27.48 26.12
CA LYS A 27 17.19 26.95 27.42
C LYS A 27 16.68 25.50 27.31
N GLU A 28 17.29 24.57 28.05
CA GLU A 28 16.75 23.23 28.32
C GLU A 28 15.73 23.24 29.48
N PRO A 29 14.76 22.30 29.46
CA PRO A 29 14.79 21.26 30.48
C PRO A 29 14.45 19.83 29.98
N VAL A 30 14.84 18.86 30.82
CA VAL A 30 14.95 17.39 30.67
C VAL A 30 13.62 16.62 30.70
N VAL A 31 13.39 15.66 29.79
CA VAL A 31 12.91 14.27 30.04
C VAL A 31 13.40 13.31 28.92
N VAL A 32 13.99 12.20 29.33
CA VAL A 32 14.74 11.21 28.53
C VAL A 32 13.79 10.30 27.73
N THR A 33 13.80 10.45 26.39
CA THR A 33 13.35 9.56 25.27
C THR A 33 12.91 10.41 24.07
N GLN A 34 12.37 11.61 24.35
CA GLN A 34 11.94 12.61 23.37
C GLN A 34 13.12 13.22 22.59
N ASP A 35 14.29 13.28 23.21
CA ASP A 35 15.49 13.93 22.69
C ASP A 35 16.04 13.27 21.41
N SER A 36 15.95 11.94 21.27
CA SER A 36 16.42 11.24 20.05
C SER A 36 15.48 11.42 18.87
N LEU A 37 14.17 11.43 19.12
CA LEU A 37 13.16 11.67 18.08
C LEU A 37 13.25 13.12 17.59
N MET A 38 13.30 14.08 18.52
CA MET A 38 13.40 15.50 18.16
C MET A 38 14.70 15.80 17.41
N LYS A 39 15.82 15.17 17.80
CA LYS A 39 17.08 15.25 17.03
C LYS A 39 16.92 14.72 15.62
N LEU A 40 16.24 13.57 15.44
CA LEU A 40 16.02 13.00 14.11
C LEU A 40 15.13 13.89 13.24
N LEU A 41 14.03 14.41 13.81
CA LEU A 41 13.12 15.33 13.14
C LEU A 41 13.75 16.71 12.84
N SER A 42 14.88 17.03 13.47
CA SER A 42 15.61 18.27 13.21
C SER A 42 16.77 18.07 12.23
N MET A 43 17.00 16.84 11.73
CA MET A 43 18.08 16.57 10.79
C MET A 43 17.73 17.08 9.39
N PRO A 44 18.68 17.72 8.67
CA PRO A 44 18.49 18.06 7.28
C PRO A 44 18.16 16.83 6.43
N TYR A 45 17.23 16.98 5.49
CA TYR A 45 16.76 15.88 4.63
C TYR A 45 17.90 15.07 3.98
N SER A 46 18.99 15.71 3.54
CA SER A 46 20.14 15.03 2.91
C SER A 46 20.84 14.04 3.85
N SER A 47 21.00 14.38 5.13
CA SER A 47 21.60 13.51 6.14
C SER A 47 20.63 12.41 6.57
N LEU A 48 19.37 12.81 6.73
CA LEU A 48 18.29 11.94 7.15
C LEU A 48 18.02 10.82 6.12
N SER A 49 17.88 11.17 4.84
CA SER A 49 17.70 10.22 3.74
C SER A 49 18.87 9.23 3.59
N GLN A 50 20.12 9.68 3.78
CA GLN A 50 21.28 8.80 3.77
C GLN A 50 21.25 7.79 4.92
N ARG A 51 20.84 8.22 6.11
CA ARG A 51 20.68 7.36 7.29
C ARG A 51 19.64 6.27 7.02
N PHE A 52 18.47 6.61 6.48
CA PHE A 52 17.47 5.60 6.13
C PHE A 52 17.90 4.68 5.01
N LYS A 53 18.59 5.20 3.98
CA LYS A 53 19.11 4.37 2.91
C LYS A 53 20.05 3.29 3.47
N ARG A 54 20.89 3.62 4.46
CA ARG A 54 21.74 2.64 5.13
C ARG A 54 20.92 1.62 5.92
N ALA A 55 19.99 2.07 6.75
CA ALA A 55 19.13 1.16 7.53
C ALA A 55 18.31 0.21 6.63
N ALA A 56 17.80 0.70 5.50
CA ALA A 56 17.07 -0.10 4.53
C ALA A 56 17.97 -1.16 3.86
N LEU A 57 19.24 -0.85 3.58
CA LEU A 57 20.20 -1.81 3.05
C LEU A 57 20.53 -2.90 4.07
N ASP A 58 20.76 -2.54 5.34
CA ASP A 58 21.01 -3.48 6.42
C ASP A 58 19.81 -4.43 6.63
N LEU A 59 18.59 -3.88 6.61
CA LEU A 59 17.36 -4.67 6.69
C LEU A 59 17.21 -5.61 5.50
N LYS A 60 17.47 -5.13 4.28
CA LYS A 60 17.44 -5.97 3.06
C LYS A 60 18.41 -7.14 3.17
N GLU A 61 19.62 -6.91 3.68
CA GLU A 61 20.61 -7.98 3.88
C GLU A 61 20.16 -8.99 4.92
N THR A 62 19.61 -8.52 6.05
CA THR A 62 19.07 -9.37 7.11
C THR A 62 17.93 -10.24 6.58
N ILE A 63 16.95 -9.66 5.87
CA ILE A 63 15.85 -10.42 5.30
C ILE A 63 16.37 -11.46 4.31
N THR A 64 17.29 -11.08 3.42
CA THR A 64 17.89 -12.02 2.45
C THR A 64 18.56 -13.20 3.16
N LEU A 65 19.32 -12.93 4.21
CA LEU A 65 19.98 -13.96 5.00
C LEU A 65 18.96 -14.92 5.62
N GLU A 66 17.93 -14.39 6.27
CA GLU A 66 16.94 -15.19 7.01
C GLU A 66 15.99 -15.97 6.08
N THR A 67 15.48 -15.34 5.02
CA THR A 67 14.46 -15.97 4.16
C THR A 67 15.02 -16.80 3.02
N TRP A 68 16.28 -16.55 2.61
CA TRP A 68 16.91 -17.22 1.48
C TRP A 68 18.17 -18.00 1.87
N GLY A 69 19.05 -17.39 2.67
CA GLY A 69 20.28 -18.03 3.13
C GLY A 69 20.01 -19.20 4.09
N MET A 70 19.33 -18.90 5.21
CA MET A 70 19.10 -19.85 6.30
C MET A 70 18.05 -20.93 5.96
N THR A 71 17.16 -20.66 5.02
CA THR A 71 16.20 -21.64 4.48
C THR A 71 16.85 -22.64 3.52
N GLY A 72 18.14 -22.51 3.22
CA GLY A 72 18.82 -23.33 2.22
C GLY A 72 18.24 -23.14 0.82
N GLN A 73 17.71 -21.94 0.53
CA GLN A 73 17.07 -21.59 -0.74
C GLN A 73 15.83 -22.44 -1.07
N GLN A 74 15.20 -23.03 -0.05
CA GLN A 74 13.97 -23.78 -0.22
C GLN A 74 12.75 -22.86 -0.07
N VAL A 75 11.89 -22.87 -1.09
CA VAL A 75 10.62 -22.12 -1.10
C VAL A 75 9.47 -23.12 -1.13
N GLN A 76 8.52 -22.99 -0.20
CA GLN A 76 7.30 -23.79 -0.18
C GLN A 76 6.10 -22.95 -0.67
N ASP A 77 5.15 -23.61 -1.35
CA ASP A 77 3.76 -23.16 -1.54
C ASP A 77 3.45 -21.95 -2.45
N PHE A 78 4.31 -21.57 -3.40
CA PHE A 78 4.07 -20.40 -4.28
C PHE A 78 3.15 -20.66 -5.49
N THR A 79 2.73 -21.91 -5.73
CA THR A 79 2.10 -22.32 -7.01
C THR A 79 0.58 -22.30 -7.01
N LEU A 80 -0.09 -22.16 -5.87
CA LEU A 80 -1.55 -22.30 -5.77
C LEU A 80 -2.32 -21.07 -6.27
N TYR A 81 -1.80 -19.86 -6.07
CA TYR A 81 -2.51 -18.62 -6.40
C TYR A 81 -2.05 -18.02 -7.72
N VAL A 82 -2.91 -17.17 -8.29
CA VAL A 82 -2.73 -16.56 -9.62
C VAL A 82 -2.44 -15.06 -9.57
N THR A 83 -2.32 -14.45 -8.39
CA THR A 83 -2.18 -12.99 -8.24
C THR A 83 -0.72 -12.54 -8.16
N PHE A 84 -0.50 -11.22 -8.23
CA PHE A 84 0.83 -10.66 -8.03
C PHE A 84 1.37 -10.88 -6.61
N LEU A 85 0.56 -10.63 -5.57
CA LEU A 85 1.06 -10.66 -4.19
C LEU A 85 1.23 -12.06 -3.62
N CYS A 86 0.37 -13.00 -4.01
CA CYS A 86 0.32 -14.31 -3.38
C CYS A 86 0.60 -15.46 -4.35
N GLY A 87 0.83 -15.19 -5.64
CA GLY A 87 0.75 -16.22 -6.67
C GLY A 87 1.81 -16.20 -7.75
N ARG A 88 1.64 -17.13 -8.69
CA ARG A 88 2.54 -17.35 -9.84
C ARG A 88 2.69 -16.13 -10.73
N ALA A 89 1.67 -15.28 -10.83
CA ALA A 89 1.73 -14.07 -11.65
C ALA A 89 2.78 -13.10 -11.12
N GLY A 90 2.90 -12.95 -9.79
CA GLY A 90 3.95 -12.14 -9.16
C GLY A 90 5.34 -12.69 -9.44
N VAL A 91 5.53 -13.99 -9.24
CA VAL A 91 6.81 -14.66 -9.51
C VAL A 91 7.25 -14.44 -10.96
N CYS A 92 6.36 -14.63 -11.93
CA CYS A 92 6.68 -14.45 -13.34
C CYS A 92 6.92 -12.97 -13.68
N ALA A 93 6.11 -12.06 -13.16
CA ALA A 93 6.24 -10.63 -13.40
C ALA A 93 7.56 -10.06 -12.85
N LEU A 94 7.92 -10.42 -11.62
CA LEU A 94 9.19 -10.04 -10.99
C LEU A 94 10.38 -10.70 -11.68
N GLY A 95 10.28 -12.01 -11.94
CA GLY A 95 11.31 -12.75 -12.65
C GLY A 95 11.62 -12.15 -14.02
N ALA A 96 10.60 -11.75 -14.77
CA ALA A 96 10.76 -11.08 -16.05
C ALA A 96 11.52 -9.74 -15.89
N VAL A 97 11.14 -8.90 -14.92
CA VAL A 97 11.83 -7.61 -14.67
C VAL A 97 13.30 -7.82 -14.30
N LEU A 98 13.60 -8.79 -13.44
CA LEU A 98 14.96 -9.12 -13.04
C LEU A 98 15.79 -9.65 -14.23
N ALA A 99 15.22 -10.56 -15.02
CA ALA A 99 15.88 -11.09 -16.22
C ALA A 99 16.20 -9.99 -17.24
N LYS A 100 15.28 -9.04 -17.45
CA LYS A 100 15.51 -7.87 -18.30
C LYS A 100 16.68 -7.00 -17.79
N HIS A 101 16.74 -6.73 -16.48
CA HIS A 101 17.86 -5.98 -15.90
C HIS A 101 19.19 -6.72 -16.00
N ALA A 102 19.16 -8.04 -15.89
CA ALA A 102 20.32 -8.91 -16.08
C ALA A 102 20.71 -9.10 -17.56
N ARG A 103 19.91 -8.59 -18.50
CA ARG A 103 20.06 -8.80 -19.96
C ARG A 103 20.03 -10.28 -20.37
N ASP A 104 19.26 -11.09 -19.64
CA ASP A 104 19.04 -12.50 -19.93
C ASP A 104 17.72 -12.68 -20.71
N GLU A 105 17.83 -12.63 -22.04
CA GLU A 105 16.69 -12.74 -22.95
C GLU A 105 16.02 -14.13 -22.89
N GLN A 106 16.78 -15.20 -22.62
CA GLN A 106 16.22 -16.54 -22.54
C GLN A 106 15.35 -16.69 -21.30
N LEU A 107 15.85 -16.21 -20.16
CA LEU A 107 15.11 -16.25 -18.89
C LEU A 107 13.91 -15.28 -18.90
N LEU A 108 14.06 -14.10 -19.52
CA LEU A 108 12.96 -13.16 -19.73
C LEU A 108 11.82 -13.83 -20.51
N ASN A 109 12.14 -14.46 -21.64
CA ASN A 109 11.14 -15.17 -22.44
C ASN A 109 10.50 -16.32 -21.66
N CYS A 110 11.28 -17.06 -20.86
CA CYS A 110 10.76 -18.13 -20.01
C CYS A 110 9.68 -17.62 -19.03
N TYR A 111 9.94 -16.51 -18.32
CA TYR A 111 8.96 -15.94 -17.40
C TYR A 111 7.72 -15.38 -18.10
N LEU A 112 7.89 -14.73 -19.26
CA LEU A 112 6.74 -14.21 -20.03
C LEU A 112 5.86 -15.35 -20.59
N VAL A 113 6.46 -16.45 -21.04
CA VAL A 113 5.71 -17.65 -21.46
C VAL A 113 4.94 -18.24 -20.28
N GLN A 114 5.60 -18.45 -19.13
CA GLN A 114 4.94 -18.96 -17.92
C GLN A 114 3.80 -18.05 -17.43
N PHE A 115 3.95 -16.73 -17.54
CA PHE A 115 2.89 -15.78 -17.21
C PHE A 115 1.67 -15.95 -18.12
N ARG A 116 1.89 -16.11 -19.43
CA ARG A 116 0.82 -16.29 -20.44
C ARG A 116 0.07 -17.61 -20.29
N GLU A 117 0.69 -18.61 -19.67
CA GLU A 117 0.06 -19.91 -19.37
C GLU A 117 -0.84 -19.88 -18.14
N ILE A 118 -0.83 -18.79 -17.35
CA ILE A 118 -1.71 -18.66 -16.19
C ILE A 118 -3.16 -18.61 -16.66
N LYS A 119 -3.96 -19.55 -16.16
CA LYS A 119 -5.40 -19.61 -16.39
C LYS A 119 -6.14 -19.19 -15.13
N LEU A 120 -7.03 -18.22 -15.26
CA LEU A 120 -7.89 -17.80 -14.16
C LEU A 120 -9.02 -18.82 -13.95
N PRO A 121 -9.18 -19.39 -12.74
CA PRO A 121 -10.34 -20.22 -12.40
C PRO A 121 -11.65 -19.44 -12.58
N ARG A 122 -12.73 -20.12 -12.99
CA ARG A 122 -14.05 -19.47 -13.19
C ARG A 122 -14.62 -18.85 -11.90
N ASN A 123 -14.36 -19.48 -10.76
CA ASN A 123 -14.87 -19.04 -9.45
C ASN A 123 -13.84 -18.24 -8.64
N LEU A 124 -12.86 -17.63 -9.32
CA LEU A 124 -11.91 -16.76 -8.64
C LEU A 124 -12.67 -15.59 -7.98
N PRO A 125 -12.27 -15.08 -6.81
CA PRO A 125 -12.81 -13.82 -6.31
C PRO A 125 -12.29 -12.64 -7.14
N ASP A 126 -12.75 -11.43 -6.83
CA ASP A 126 -12.35 -10.23 -7.57
C ASP A 126 -11.33 -9.36 -6.82
N GLU A 127 -11.00 -9.68 -5.56
CA GLU A 127 -10.12 -8.87 -4.71
C GLU A 127 -8.61 -8.98 -5.00
N LEU A 128 -7.79 -8.20 -4.29
CA LEU A 128 -6.40 -7.94 -4.66
C LEU A 128 -5.44 -9.09 -4.33
N LEU A 129 -5.64 -9.80 -3.21
CA LEU A 129 -4.68 -10.80 -2.77
C LEU A 129 -4.83 -12.13 -3.51
N TYR A 130 -6.06 -12.53 -3.84
CA TYR A 130 -6.35 -13.84 -4.42
C TYR A 130 -7.25 -13.78 -5.66
N GLY A 131 -7.72 -12.60 -6.05
CA GLY A 131 -8.72 -12.40 -7.08
C GLY A 131 -8.22 -11.85 -8.41
N ARG A 132 -9.19 -11.55 -9.29
CA ARG A 132 -8.95 -11.06 -10.66
C ARG A 132 -8.16 -9.75 -10.70
N VAL A 133 -8.43 -8.80 -9.81
CA VAL A 133 -7.66 -7.54 -9.81
C VAL A 133 -6.21 -7.74 -9.37
N GLY A 134 -5.95 -8.72 -8.48
CA GLY A 134 -4.59 -9.11 -8.12
C GLY A 134 -3.79 -9.66 -9.30
N TYR A 135 -4.47 -10.33 -10.24
CA TYR A 135 -3.88 -10.75 -11.51
C TYR A 135 -3.70 -9.59 -12.49
N LEU A 136 -4.71 -8.72 -12.65
CA LEU A 136 -4.61 -7.52 -13.48
C LEU A 136 -3.48 -6.60 -13.04
N TRP A 137 -3.24 -6.49 -11.74
CA TRP A 137 -2.11 -5.73 -11.20
C TRP A 137 -0.77 -6.29 -11.68
N ALA A 138 -0.64 -7.62 -11.82
CA ALA A 138 0.54 -8.23 -12.43
C ALA A 138 0.68 -7.91 -13.92
N CYS A 139 -0.43 -7.87 -14.67
CA CYS A 139 -0.42 -7.46 -16.07
C CYS A 139 0.06 -6.00 -16.25
N LEU A 140 -0.48 -5.09 -15.43
CA LEU A 140 -0.05 -3.69 -15.39
C LEU A 140 1.44 -3.57 -15.08
N PHE A 141 1.90 -4.30 -14.08
CA PHE A 141 3.30 -4.29 -13.68
C PHE A 141 4.22 -4.72 -14.84
N ILE A 142 3.89 -5.81 -15.54
CA ILE A 142 4.64 -6.25 -16.71
C ILE A 142 4.64 -5.17 -17.79
N ASN A 143 3.47 -4.61 -18.13
CA ASN A 143 3.37 -3.57 -19.16
C ASN A 143 4.17 -2.31 -18.80
N LYS A 144 4.16 -1.89 -17.52
CA LYS A 144 4.94 -0.74 -17.03
C LYS A 144 6.44 -0.94 -17.24
N HIS A 145 6.97 -2.13 -16.97
CA HIS A 145 8.41 -2.39 -16.99
C HIS A 145 8.94 -2.97 -18.31
N MET A 146 8.08 -3.62 -19.11
CA MET A 146 8.45 -4.25 -20.38
C MET A 146 8.10 -3.39 -21.59
N GLY A 147 7.09 -2.52 -21.45
CA GLY A 147 6.54 -1.71 -22.53
C GLY A 147 5.05 -2.00 -22.72
N ALA A 148 4.30 -0.95 -23.07
CA ALA A 148 2.87 -1.04 -23.33
C ALA A 148 2.56 -2.12 -24.38
N GLY A 149 1.56 -2.96 -24.10
CA GLY A 149 1.14 -4.05 -25.00
C GLY A 149 1.90 -5.37 -24.85
N THR A 150 2.86 -5.48 -23.92
CA THR A 150 3.53 -6.77 -23.62
C THR A 150 2.52 -7.86 -23.24
N ILE A 151 1.57 -7.48 -22.38
CA ILE A 151 0.31 -8.17 -22.15
C ILE A 151 -0.76 -7.42 -22.96
N PRO A 152 -1.40 -8.07 -23.95
CA PRO A 152 -2.40 -7.42 -24.81
C PRO A 152 -3.62 -6.90 -24.04
N SER A 153 -4.11 -5.71 -24.42
CA SER A 153 -5.31 -5.11 -23.82
C SER A 153 -6.57 -5.94 -24.05
N THR A 154 -6.64 -6.70 -25.15
CA THR A 154 -7.75 -7.64 -25.42
C THR A 154 -7.91 -8.67 -24.31
N TYR A 155 -6.79 -9.11 -23.73
CA TYR A 155 -6.79 -10.08 -22.64
C TYR A 155 -7.22 -9.42 -21.32
N THR A 156 -6.64 -8.28 -20.96
CA THR A 156 -7.01 -7.57 -19.72
C THR A 156 -8.46 -7.07 -19.76
N CYS A 157 -8.94 -6.60 -20.92
CA CYS A 157 -10.32 -6.17 -21.12
C CYS A 157 -11.33 -7.29 -20.84
N SER A 158 -11.02 -8.54 -21.21
CA SER A 158 -11.90 -9.67 -20.89
C SER A 158 -12.09 -9.88 -19.39
N VAL A 159 -11.01 -9.71 -18.61
CA VAL A 159 -11.02 -9.83 -17.14
C VAL A 159 -11.73 -8.63 -16.50
N VAL A 160 -11.51 -7.42 -17.01
CA VAL A 160 -12.20 -6.19 -16.56
C VAL A 160 -13.71 -6.32 -16.76
N ASN A 161 -14.15 -6.76 -17.95
CA ASN A 161 -15.58 -6.93 -18.22
C ASN A 161 -16.23 -7.93 -17.24
N GLU A 162 -15.51 -8.99 -16.84
CA GLU A 162 -16.00 -9.95 -15.84
C GLU A 162 -16.10 -9.31 -14.44
N ILE A 163 -15.09 -8.55 -14.01
CA ILE A 163 -15.11 -7.83 -12.72
C ILE A 163 -16.27 -6.82 -12.67
N ILE A 164 -16.44 -6.00 -13.71
CA ILE A 164 -17.53 -5.02 -13.79
C ILE A 164 -18.88 -5.72 -13.75
N LYS A 165 -19.04 -6.81 -14.52
CA LYS A 165 -20.27 -7.61 -14.52
C LYS A 165 -20.58 -8.14 -13.12
N ASN A 166 -19.62 -8.79 -12.47
CA ASN A 166 -19.80 -9.35 -11.12
C ASN A 166 -20.15 -8.24 -10.11
N GLY A 167 -19.42 -7.12 -10.16
CA GLY A 167 -19.60 -5.97 -9.29
C GLY A 167 -21.00 -5.37 -9.40
N ARG A 168 -21.47 -5.15 -10.63
CA ARG A 168 -22.82 -4.67 -10.91
C ARG A 168 -23.89 -5.69 -10.49
N GLU A 169 -23.66 -6.98 -10.71
CA GLU A 169 -24.61 -8.05 -10.36
C GLU A 169 -24.86 -8.11 -8.85
N LEU A 170 -23.81 -8.06 -8.03
CA LEU A 170 -23.94 -8.07 -6.57
C LEU A 170 -24.47 -6.72 -6.03
N ALA A 171 -24.22 -5.63 -6.75
CA ALA A 171 -24.70 -4.29 -6.40
C ALA A 171 -26.20 -4.05 -6.65
N LYS A 172 -26.89 -4.88 -7.45
CA LYS A 172 -28.29 -4.66 -7.90
C LYS A 172 -29.31 -4.34 -6.78
N SER A 173 -29.03 -4.74 -5.54
CA SER A 173 -29.89 -4.49 -4.38
C SER A 173 -29.40 -3.37 -3.45
N GLY A 174 -28.30 -2.69 -3.80
CA GLY A 174 -27.58 -1.74 -2.94
C GLY A 174 -27.54 -0.32 -3.50
N ARG A 175 -26.98 0.59 -2.69
CA ARG A 175 -26.72 1.99 -3.07
C ARG A 175 -25.35 2.19 -3.73
N CYS A 176 -24.43 1.23 -3.54
CA CYS A 176 -23.10 1.25 -4.11
C CYS A 176 -23.12 0.69 -5.54
N PRO A 177 -22.58 1.38 -6.57
CA PRO A 177 -22.64 0.92 -7.96
C PRO A 177 -21.94 -0.41 -8.22
N LEU A 178 -20.80 -0.65 -7.57
CA LEU A 178 -20.08 -1.91 -7.60
C LEU A 178 -19.95 -2.47 -6.19
N MET A 179 -20.25 -3.75 -6.01
CA MET A 179 -20.09 -4.45 -4.74
C MET A 179 -19.45 -5.81 -4.96
N PHE A 180 -18.60 -6.24 -4.03
CA PHE A 180 -17.87 -7.50 -4.13
C PHE A 180 -17.89 -8.22 -2.77
N GLU A 181 -17.69 -9.53 -2.80
CA GLU A 181 -17.57 -10.34 -1.59
C GLU A 181 -16.31 -11.21 -1.63
N TRP A 182 -15.77 -11.48 -0.45
CA TRP A 182 -14.73 -12.49 -0.25
C TRP A 182 -15.01 -13.22 1.06
N TYR A 183 -15.02 -14.56 1.02
CA TYR A 183 -15.48 -15.41 2.13
C TYR A 183 -16.83 -15.01 2.75
N GLY A 184 -17.75 -14.49 1.92
CA GLY A 184 -19.11 -14.11 2.33
C GLY A 184 -19.21 -12.76 3.03
N GLU A 185 -18.13 -11.98 3.10
CA GLU A 185 -18.14 -10.61 3.63
C GLU A 185 -17.86 -9.59 2.53
N LYS A 186 -18.51 -8.43 2.62
CA LYS A 186 -18.37 -7.34 1.64
C LYS A 186 -17.33 -6.33 2.11
N TYR A 187 -16.07 -6.71 1.96
CA TYR A 187 -14.95 -5.91 2.42
C TYR A 187 -14.81 -4.57 1.68
N TRP A 188 -14.36 -3.55 2.42
CA TRP A 188 -14.08 -2.23 1.87
C TRP A 188 -12.60 -1.98 1.64
N GLY A 189 -11.72 -2.61 2.42
CA GLY A 189 -10.29 -2.29 2.46
C GLY A 189 -9.48 -2.74 1.23
N ALA A 190 -8.20 -2.38 1.19
CA ALA A 190 -7.35 -2.55 0.00
C ALA A 190 -6.99 -4.01 -0.30
N ALA A 191 -6.92 -4.86 0.71
CA ALA A 191 -6.52 -6.26 0.52
C ALA A 191 -7.63 -7.08 -0.14
N HIS A 192 -8.83 -7.03 0.45
CA HIS A 192 -9.92 -7.96 0.11
C HIS A 192 -11.18 -7.29 -0.40
N GLY A 193 -11.17 -5.96 -0.58
CA GLY A 193 -12.40 -5.18 -0.71
C GLY A 193 -12.40 -4.15 -1.84
N LEU A 194 -13.44 -3.31 -1.79
CA LEU A 194 -13.73 -2.26 -2.78
C LEU A 194 -12.49 -1.41 -3.11
N THR A 195 -11.77 -0.96 -2.09
CA THR A 195 -10.58 -0.10 -2.25
C THR A 195 -9.57 -0.70 -3.21
N GLY A 196 -9.19 -1.96 -3.03
CA GLY A 196 -8.16 -2.62 -3.86
C GLY A 196 -8.63 -2.83 -5.29
N ILE A 197 -9.92 -3.13 -5.44
CA ILE A 197 -10.56 -3.33 -6.74
C ILE A 197 -10.60 -2.01 -7.52
N MET A 198 -11.15 -0.95 -6.92
CA MET A 198 -11.20 0.38 -7.54
C MET A 198 -9.80 0.89 -7.86
N HIS A 199 -8.84 0.68 -6.97
CA HIS A 199 -7.45 1.07 -7.18
C HIS A 199 -6.89 0.49 -8.48
N VAL A 200 -7.07 -0.80 -8.75
CA VAL A 200 -6.57 -1.44 -9.98
C VAL A 200 -7.39 -1.05 -11.21
N LEU A 201 -8.72 -0.95 -11.07
CA LEU A 201 -9.60 -0.59 -12.20
C LEU A 201 -9.29 0.80 -12.76
N MET A 202 -8.84 1.76 -11.95
CA MET A 202 -8.45 3.09 -12.44
C MET A 202 -7.24 3.10 -13.39
N ASP A 203 -6.43 2.03 -13.42
CA ASP A 203 -5.33 1.88 -14.40
C ASP A 203 -5.77 1.08 -15.65
N MET A 204 -7.03 0.65 -15.72
CA MET A 204 -7.57 -0.12 -16.84
C MET A 204 -8.19 0.80 -17.88
N ASP A 205 -8.33 0.28 -19.10
CA ASP A 205 -9.14 0.91 -20.15
C ASP A 205 -10.62 0.62 -19.88
N LEU A 206 -11.29 1.57 -19.22
CA LEU A 206 -12.69 1.50 -18.80
C LEU A 206 -13.60 2.29 -19.74
N LYS A 207 -14.81 1.78 -19.96
CA LYS A 207 -15.87 2.54 -20.65
C LYS A 207 -16.34 3.72 -19.79
N PRO A 208 -16.90 4.79 -20.38
CA PRO A 208 -17.38 5.94 -19.61
C PRO A 208 -18.34 5.60 -18.47
N ASP A 209 -19.26 4.65 -18.68
CA ASP A 209 -20.18 4.18 -17.63
C ASP A 209 -19.47 3.39 -16.53
N GLU A 210 -18.40 2.68 -16.86
CA GLU A 210 -17.58 1.92 -15.91
C GLU A 210 -16.71 2.86 -15.05
N VAL A 211 -16.23 3.97 -15.64
CA VAL A 211 -15.55 5.05 -14.89
C VAL A 211 -16.49 5.67 -13.86
N GLU A 212 -17.73 5.97 -14.25
CA GLU A 212 -18.72 6.52 -13.32
C GLU A 212 -19.10 5.53 -12.21
N ASP A 213 -19.13 4.22 -12.49
CA ASP A 213 -19.32 3.20 -11.46
C ASP A 213 -18.16 3.16 -10.45
N VAL A 214 -16.91 3.27 -10.92
CA VAL A 214 -15.74 3.34 -10.03
C VAL A 214 -15.80 4.58 -9.15
N LYS A 215 -16.05 5.75 -9.74
CA LYS A 215 -16.19 7.01 -8.99
C LYS A 215 -17.37 6.97 -8.02
N GLY A 216 -18.52 6.47 -8.46
CA GLY A 216 -19.71 6.34 -7.63
C GLY A 216 -19.50 5.37 -6.46
N THR A 217 -18.71 4.32 -6.65
CA THR A 217 -18.32 3.39 -5.58
C THR A 217 -17.40 4.07 -4.55
N LEU A 218 -16.41 4.85 -5.00
CA LEU A 218 -15.56 5.62 -4.09
C LEU A 218 -16.36 6.70 -3.33
N ARG A 219 -17.27 7.40 -3.99
CA ARG A 219 -18.20 8.35 -3.33
C ARG A 219 -19.12 7.67 -2.34
N TYR A 220 -19.60 6.45 -2.64
CA TYR A 220 -20.36 5.67 -1.68
C TYR A 220 -19.55 5.43 -0.40
N MET A 221 -18.27 5.07 -0.52
CA MET A 221 -17.39 4.85 0.63
C MET A 221 -17.18 6.14 1.44
N ILE A 222 -16.89 7.27 0.77
CA ILE A 222 -16.71 8.58 1.42
C ILE A 222 -17.95 8.97 2.23
N ASN A 223 -19.14 8.82 1.65
CA ASN A 223 -20.41 9.20 2.27
C ASN A 223 -20.84 8.29 3.43
N ASN A 224 -20.21 7.13 3.60
CA ASN A 224 -20.58 6.13 4.60
C ASN A 224 -19.39 5.79 5.52
N GLN A 225 -18.40 6.68 5.63
CA GLN A 225 -17.34 6.60 6.63
C GLN A 225 -17.89 6.74 8.06
N PHE A 226 -17.12 6.30 9.06
CA PHE A 226 -17.45 6.50 10.47
C PHE A 226 -17.46 7.99 10.85
N PRO A 227 -18.13 8.38 11.95
CA PRO A 227 -18.06 9.74 12.48
C PRO A 227 -16.62 10.23 12.79
N SER A 228 -15.66 9.32 12.96
CA SER A 228 -14.24 9.68 13.14
C SER A 228 -13.49 10.01 11.84
N GLY A 229 -14.12 9.81 10.68
CA GLY A 229 -13.48 9.85 9.35
C GLY A 229 -12.84 8.53 8.92
N ASN A 230 -12.76 7.52 9.80
CA ASN A 230 -12.22 6.21 9.42
C ASN A 230 -13.25 5.39 8.61
N TYR A 231 -12.80 4.31 7.97
CA TYR A 231 -13.64 3.48 7.11
C TYR A 231 -13.91 2.11 7.73
N PRO A 232 -15.13 1.55 7.55
CA PRO A 232 -15.46 0.20 8.00
C PRO A 232 -14.60 -0.86 7.30
N ALA A 233 -14.43 -2.01 7.96
CA ALA A 233 -13.71 -3.14 7.36
C ALA A 233 -14.55 -3.80 6.25
N SER A 234 -15.86 -3.91 6.47
CA SER A 234 -16.86 -4.50 5.58
C SER A 234 -18.25 -3.91 5.84
N GLU A 235 -19.22 -4.18 4.95
CA GLU A 235 -20.65 -3.84 5.15
C GLU A 235 -21.23 -4.45 6.43
N GLU A 236 -20.68 -5.58 6.88
CA GLU A 236 -21.10 -6.27 8.09
C GLU A 236 -20.53 -5.63 9.37
N ASP A 237 -19.39 -4.91 9.28
CA ASP A 237 -18.67 -4.34 10.42
C ASP A 237 -18.79 -2.81 10.56
N ILE A 238 -19.99 -2.28 10.31
CA ILE A 238 -20.31 -0.83 10.38
C ILE A 238 -20.40 -0.27 11.80
N LYS A 239 -20.02 -1.02 12.83
CA LYS A 239 -20.05 -0.57 14.23
C LYS A 239 -18.67 -0.57 14.90
N ARG A 240 -17.65 -1.17 14.28
CA ARG A 240 -16.31 -1.28 14.88
C ARG A 240 -15.32 -0.38 14.17
N ASP A 241 -15.29 0.87 14.59
CA ASP A 241 -14.29 1.82 14.17
C ASP A 241 -12.94 1.58 14.89
N VAL A 242 -12.17 0.64 14.36
CA VAL A 242 -10.98 0.13 15.05
C VAL A 242 -9.75 0.02 14.15
N LEU A 243 -9.90 -0.49 12.94
CA LEU A 243 -8.77 -0.80 12.05
C LEU A 243 -8.34 0.44 11.28
N VAL A 244 -7.05 0.77 11.38
CA VAL A 244 -6.40 1.89 10.64
C VAL A 244 -5.19 1.31 9.93
N HIS A 245 -5.45 0.39 9.00
CA HIS A 245 -4.47 -0.42 8.30
C HIS A 245 -4.58 -0.22 6.78
N TRP A 246 -3.54 -0.55 6.02
CA TRP A 246 -3.65 -0.62 4.55
C TRP A 246 -4.72 -1.64 4.13
N CYS A 247 -4.71 -2.83 4.73
CA CYS A 247 -5.67 -3.88 4.38
C CYS A 247 -7.12 -3.52 4.73
N HIS A 248 -7.35 -2.77 5.83
CA HIS A 248 -8.68 -2.37 6.31
C HIS A 248 -8.62 -1.02 7.04
N GLY A 249 -9.42 -0.05 6.56
CA GLY A 249 -9.56 1.29 7.15
C GLY A 249 -8.94 2.40 6.31
N ALA A 250 -8.79 3.57 6.93
CA ALA A 250 -8.40 4.82 6.27
C ALA A 250 -7.11 4.74 5.42
N PRO A 251 -6.02 4.04 5.81
CA PRO A 251 -4.79 4.07 5.01
C PRO A 251 -4.95 3.54 3.58
N GLY A 252 -5.61 2.39 3.40
CA GLY A 252 -5.85 1.85 2.06
C GLY A 252 -6.75 2.75 1.22
N VAL A 253 -7.79 3.29 1.85
CA VAL A 253 -8.76 4.18 1.19
C VAL A 253 -8.07 5.48 0.77
N ALA A 254 -7.32 6.12 1.66
CA ALA A 254 -6.59 7.36 1.39
C ALA A 254 -5.67 7.21 0.16
N LEU A 255 -4.88 6.14 0.08
CA LEU A 255 -4.02 5.87 -1.08
C LEU A 255 -4.80 5.77 -2.40
N THR A 256 -6.00 5.19 -2.34
CA THR A 256 -6.86 5.02 -3.51
C THR A 256 -7.52 6.34 -3.90
N LEU A 257 -7.94 7.15 -2.93
CA LEU A 257 -8.48 8.49 -3.17
C LEU A 257 -7.41 9.45 -3.75
N VAL A 258 -6.16 9.37 -3.27
CA VAL A 258 -5.02 10.10 -3.87
C VAL A 258 -4.84 9.69 -5.33
N LYS A 259 -4.95 8.39 -5.62
CA LYS A 259 -4.84 7.89 -6.99
C LYS A 259 -5.99 8.40 -7.86
N GLU A 260 -7.22 8.35 -7.38
CA GLU A 260 -8.39 8.92 -8.07
C GLU A 260 -8.11 10.38 -8.45
N ALA A 261 -7.71 11.20 -7.46
CA ALA A 261 -7.46 12.62 -7.68
C ALA A 261 -6.34 12.87 -8.70
N ARG A 262 -5.35 11.97 -8.77
CA ARG A 262 -4.28 12.00 -9.79
C ARG A 262 -4.80 11.62 -11.19
N VAL A 263 -5.66 10.61 -11.29
CA VAL A 263 -6.13 10.06 -12.57
C VAL A 263 -7.22 10.93 -13.19
N PHE A 264 -8.16 11.41 -12.37
CA PHE A 264 -9.34 12.12 -12.86
C PHE A 264 -9.38 13.61 -12.49
N GLY A 265 -8.52 14.08 -11.57
CA GLY A 265 -8.39 15.49 -11.23
C GLY A 265 -9.54 16.06 -10.40
N ASP A 266 -10.36 15.22 -9.76
CA ASP A 266 -11.52 15.66 -9.00
C ASP A 266 -11.11 16.06 -7.57
N LYS A 267 -11.43 17.32 -7.22
CA LYS A 267 -11.04 17.94 -5.95
C LYS A 267 -11.73 17.28 -4.75
N GLU A 268 -12.93 16.74 -4.95
CA GLU A 268 -13.70 16.02 -3.92
C GLU A 268 -12.87 14.88 -3.31
N PHE A 269 -12.25 14.06 -4.16
CA PHE A 269 -11.48 12.91 -3.70
C PHE A 269 -10.14 13.31 -3.07
N LEU A 270 -9.56 14.44 -3.50
CA LEU A 270 -8.36 14.99 -2.84
C LEU A 270 -8.67 15.46 -1.41
N GLU A 271 -9.79 16.13 -1.21
CA GLU A 271 -10.26 16.55 0.12
C GLU A 271 -10.55 15.33 1.00
N ALA A 272 -11.28 14.34 0.47
CA ALA A 272 -11.53 13.09 1.19
C ALA A 272 -10.24 12.30 1.51
N ALA A 273 -9.24 12.34 0.63
CA ALA A 273 -7.93 11.74 0.90
C ALA A 273 -7.19 12.44 2.04
N ALA A 274 -7.27 13.77 2.12
CA ALA A 274 -6.69 14.54 3.20
C ALA A 274 -7.39 14.24 4.54
N ASP A 275 -8.72 14.17 4.55
CA ASP A 275 -9.50 13.79 5.74
C ASP A 275 -9.14 12.38 6.23
N ALA A 276 -9.04 11.42 5.30
CA ALA A 276 -8.60 10.07 5.64
C ALA A 276 -7.16 10.05 6.19
N ALA A 277 -6.27 10.91 5.68
CA ALA A 277 -4.91 11.04 6.18
C ALA A 277 -4.83 11.65 7.59
N GLU A 278 -5.78 12.50 7.99
CA GLU A 278 -5.90 12.97 9.37
C GLU A 278 -6.24 11.82 10.34
N VAL A 279 -7.05 10.85 9.92
CA VAL A 279 -7.26 9.62 10.69
C VAL A 279 -5.95 8.86 10.87
N VAL A 280 -5.16 8.72 9.80
CA VAL A 280 -3.87 8.03 9.84
C VAL A 280 -2.87 8.79 10.71
N TRP A 281 -2.88 10.13 10.68
CA TRP A 281 -2.03 10.96 11.52
C TRP A 281 -2.33 10.73 13.01
N ASN A 282 -3.61 10.68 13.37
CA ASN A 282 -4.03 10.57 14.77
C ASN A 282 -4.00 9.14 15.32
N ARG A 283 -4.22 8.12 14.47
CA ARG A 283 -4.45 6.73 14.89
C ARG A 283 -3.57 5.69 14.18
N GLY A 284 -2.77 6.11 13.21
CA GLY A 284 -1.98 5.24 12.33
C GLY A 284 -0.58 4.89 12.86
N LEU A 285 -0.17 5.40 14.02
CA LEU A 285 1.07 5.03 14.70
C LEU A 285 0.91 3.69 15.44
N LEU A 286 0.65 2.64 14.68
CA LEU A 286 0.29 1.31 15.19
C LEU A 286 1.43 0.68 16.00
N LYS A 287 1.13 -0.16 16.98
CA LYS A 287 2.16 -0.95 17.70
C LYS A 287 2.71 -2.12 16.86
N ARG A 288 2.86 -1.94 15.54
CA ARG A 288 3.29 -2.93 14.54
C ARG A 288 4.07 -2.24 13.43
N VAL A 289 5.12 -2.89 12.93
CA VAL A 289 6.07 -2.31 11.95
C VAL A 289 5.78 -2.67 10.48
N ARG A 290 4.80 -3.53 10.23
CA ARG A 290 4.52 -4.16 8.93
C ARG A 290 3.93 -3.21 7.87
N ILE A 291 3.88 -3.65 6.61
CA ILE A 291 3.20 -2.92 5.53
C ILE A 291 1.68 -3.14 5.55
N CYS A 292 1.21 -4.37 5.75
CA CYS A 292 -0.22 -4.67 5.66
C CYS A 292 -1.07 -3.88 6.68
N HIS A 293 -0.56 -3.83 7.91
CA HIS A 293 -1.26 -3.30 9.07
C HIS A 293 -0.25 -2.83 10.12
N GLY A 294 0.67 -1.99 9.68
CA GLY A 294 1.69 -1.42 10.52
C GLY A 294 2.07 -0.01 10.08
N ILE A 295 2.93 0.56 10.89
CA ILE A 295 3.51 1.88 10.74
C ILE A 295 4.07 2.10 9.32
N SER A 296 4.81 1.13 8.78
CA SER A 296 5.45 1.26 7.46
C SER A 296 4.44 1.40 6.32
N GLY A 297 3.33 0.68 6.38
CA GLY A 297 2.26 0.80 5.38
C GLY A 297 1.54 2.13 5.48
N ASN A 298 1.26 2.56 6.70
CA ASN A 298 0.55 3.82 6.96
C ASN A 298 1.35 5.04 6.50
N ALA A 299 2.69 4.97 6.55
CA ALA A 299 3.59 6.01 6.06
C ALA A 299 3.38 6.35 4.56
N TYR A 300 2.99 5.37 3.73
CA TYR A 300 2.76 5.58 2.30
C TYR A 300 1.63 6.56 1.99
N VAL A 301 0.68 6.73 2.91
CA VAL A 301 -0.42 7.70 2.76
C VAL A 301 0.14 9.11 2.61
N PHE A 302 1.07 9.48 3.49
CA PHE A 302 1.70 10.78 3.49
C PHE A 302 2.63 10.98 2.30
N LEU A 303 3.39 9.95 1.93
CA LEU A 303 4.22 9.99 0.72
C LEU A 303 3.38 10.21 -0.54
N SER A 304 2.24 9.53 -0.65
CA SER A 304 1.37 9.65 -1.84
C SER A 304 0.72 11.03 -1.93
N LEU A 305 0.25 11.58 -0.80
CA LEU A 305 -0.27 12.94 -0.74
C LEU A 305 0.80 13.98 -1.08
N TYR A 306 2.02 13.83 -0.54
CA TYR A 306 3.15 14.70 -0.86
C TYR A 306 3.41 14.74 -2.37
N GLN A 307 3.51 13.57 -3.00
CA GLN A 307 3.77 13.46 -4.45
C GLN A 307 2.69 14.11 -5.31
N LEU A 308 1.43 14.05 -4.88
CA LEU A 308 0.32 14.64 -5.65
C LEU A 308 0.24 16.16 -5.48
N THR A 309 0.52 16.65 -4.28
CA THR A 309 0.14 18.02 -3.90
C THR A 309 1.29 19.01 -3.87
N MET A 310 2.53 18.55 -3.70
CA MET A 310 3.69 19.43 -3.43
C MET A 310 3.43 20.43 -2.27
N TRP A 311 2.50 20.13 -1.35
CA TRP A 311 1.95 21.08 -0.38
C TRP A 311 2.95 21.56 0.67
N SER A 312 3.54 22.74 0.49
CA SER A 312 4.56 23.33 1.37
C SER A 312 4.19 23.48 2.85
N SER A 313 2.90 23.43 3.24
CA SER A 313 2.46 23.59 4.64
C SER A 313 2.19 22.26 5.38
N TYR A 314 2.09 21.14 4.67
CA TYR A 314 1.76 19.80 5.23
C TYR A 314 2.74 18.69 4.82
N ALA A 315 3.54 18.95 3.79
CA ALA A 315 4.37 17.99 3.07
C ALA A 315 5.53 17.41 3.88
N GLU A 316 6.36 18.28 4.44
CA GLU A 316 7.59 17.89 5.12
C GLU A 316 7.39 17.26 6.53
N PRO A 317 6.45 17.65 7.42
CA PRO A 317 6.23 16.98 8.72
C PRO A 317 5.89 15.51 8.57
N LYS A 318 4.97 15.25 7.62
CA LYS A 318 4.34 13.95 7.42
C LYS A 318 5.26 13.04 6.61
N LEU A 319 6.15 13.60 5.77
CA LEU A 319 7.30 12.90 5.20
C LEU A 319 8.30 12.53 6.29
N LEU A 320 8.65 13.46 7.18
CA LEU A 320 9.55 13.21 8.31
C LEU A 320 8.98 12.15 9.26
N LEU A 321 7.66 12.14 9.45
CA LEU A 321 6.94 11.05 10.10
C LEU A 321 7.16 9.74 9.35
N ALA A 322 6.85 9.66 8.06
CA ALA A 322 7.05 8.45 7.25
C ALA A 322 8.48 7.89 7.38
N PHE A 323 9.44 8.80 7.48
CA PHE A 323 10.85 8.55 7.66
C PHE A 323 11.24 8.12 9.09
N TYR A 324 10.77 8.81 10.12
CA TYR A 324 10.92 8.41 11.53
C TYR A 324 10.32 7.03 11.80
N LEU A 325 9.18 6.73 11.16
CA LEU A 325 8.51 5.46 11.23
C LEU A 325 9.36 4.31 10.68
N ILE A 326 10.08 4.53 9.58
CA ILE A 326 11.06 3.58 9.03
C ILE A 326 12.21 3.33 10.02
N GLU A 327 12.69 4.35 10.73
CA GLU A 327 13.74 4.17 11.74
C GLU A 327 13.26 3.48 13.02
N LEU A 328 12.06 3.80 13.51
CA LEU A 328 11.41 3.05 14.58
C LEU A 328 11.30 1.57 14.20
N THR A 329 10.95 1.26 12.94
CA THR A 329 10.93 -0.15 12.50
C THR A 329 12.31 -0.79 12.53
N SER A 330 13.36 -0.05 12.18
CA SER A 330 14.76 -0.52 12.19
C SER A 330 15.29 -0.75 13.61
N SER A 331 14.88 0.07 14.59
CA SER A 331 15.24 -0.11 16.00
C SER A 331 14.41 -1.22 16.67
N TYR A 332 13.09 -1.28 16.42
CA TYR A 332 12.22 -2.33 16.96
C TYR A 332 12.51 -3.71 16.34
N GLN A 333 12.90 -3.78 15.06
CA GLN A 333 13.24 -5.05 14.41
C GLN A 333 14.46 -5.73 15.02
N ARG A 334 15.41 -5.00 15.62
CA ARG A 334 16.51 -5.63 16.37
C ARG A 334 16.04 -6.39 17.60
N GLU A 335 14.92 -5.98 18.21
CA GLU A 335 14.35 -6.63 19.40
C GLU A 335 13.22 -7.63 19.06
N THR A 336 12.59 -7.53 17.88
CA THR A 336 11.40 -8.31 17.50
C THR A 336 11.53 -9.12 16.20
N CYS A 337 12.74 -9.31 15.68
CA CYS A 337 13.02 -10.03 14.42
C CYS A 337 12.40 -11.44 14.33
N MET A 338 11.99 -12.05 15.45
CA MET A 338 11.41 -13.38 15.52
C MET A 338 9.92 -13.48 15.07
N GLU A 339 9.15 -12.39 15.02
CA GLU A 339 7.73 -12.46 14.60
C GLU A 339 7.48 -12.04 13.14
N VAL A 340 8.41 -11.28 12.55
CA VAL A 340 8.30 -10.73 11.19
C VAL A 340 8.60 -11.80 10.12
N ILE A 341 9.37 -12.83 10.48
CA ILE A 341 9.89 -13.84 9.55
C ILE A 341 9.43 -15.24 9.99
N THR A 342 8.11 -15.45 10.11
CA THR A 342 7.59 -16.82 10.22
C THR A 342 7.08 -17.27 8.84
N PRO A 343 7.75 -18.23 8.17
CA PRO A 343 7.41 -18.68 6.82
C PRO A 343 6.14 -19.55 6.76
N THR A 344 5.32 -19.61 7.82
CA THR A 344 4.28 -20.63 7.92
C THR A 344 3.00 -20.31 7.16
N HIS A 345 2.80 -19.09 6.63
CA HIS A 345 1.64 -18.78 5.80
C HIS A 345 1.99 -17.75 4.72
N CYS A 346 1.59 -18.04 3.48
CA CYS A 346 1.71 -17.20 2.27
C CYS A 346 1.26 -15.73 2.48
N SER A 347 0.43 -15.47 3.50
CA SER A 347 -0.02 -14.14 3.92
C SER A 347 1.02 -13.27 4.64
N LYS A 348 2.22 -13.78 4.97
CA LYS A 348 3.25 -13.05 5.73
C LYS A 348 4.53 -12.74 4.93
N GLY A 349 4.80 -13.47 3.84
CA GLY A 349 6.04 -13.33 3.06
C GLY A 349 6.04 -12.20 2.02
N TRP A 350 4.87 -11.73 1.58
CA TRP A 350 4.75 -10.65 0.60
C TRP A 350 5.16 -9.29 1.16
N GLU A 351 5.13 -9.10 2.48
CA GLU A 351 5.43 -7.81 3.14
C GLU A 351 6.87 -7.34 2.87
N VAL A 352 7.77 -8.27 2.60
CA VAL A 352 9.17 -7.99 2.19
C VAL A 352 9.23 -7.36 0.79
N TRP A 353 8.32 -7.75 -0.11
CA TRP A 353 8.32 -7.31 -1.51
C TRP A 353 7.67 -5.94 -1.69
N LEU A 354 6.73 -5.57 -0.81
CA LEU A 354 6.01 -4.30 -0.89
C LEU A 354 6.87 -3.08 -0.55
N ILE A 355 8.06 -3.27 0.07
CA ILE A 355 9.07 -2.20 0.24
C ILE A 355 9.60 -1.71 -1.12
N PHE A 356 9.54 -2.54 -2.17
CA PHE A 356 10.10 -2.22 -3.49
C PHE A 356 9.09 -1.69 -4.53
N PHE A 357 7.77 -1.78 -4.29
CA PHE A 357 6.77 -1.60 -5.37
C PHE A 357 5.75 -0.48 -5.20
N LEU A 358 5.82 0.28 -4.10
CA LEU A 358 5.05 1.52 -3.94
C LEU A 358 5.86 2.79 -4.30
N THR A 359 7.04 2.61 -4.91
CA THR A 359 7.75 3.62 -5.73
C THR A 359 7.47 3.36 -7.20
#